data_AF-A0A843H4G5-F1
#
_entry.id   AF-A0A843H4G5-F1
#
_cell.length_a   1.000
_cell.length_b   1.000
_cell.length_c   1.000
_cell.angle_alpha   90.00
_cell.angle_beta   90.00
_cell.angle_gamma   90.00
#
_symmetry.space_group_name_H-M   'P 1'
#
loop_
_entity.id
_entity.type
_entity.pdbx_description
1 polymer ?
#
loop_
_entity_poly.entity_id
_entity_poly.type
_entity_poly.pdbx_seq_one_letter_code
_entity_poly.pdbx_strand_id
1 'polypeptide(L)' 'IFKISDTQSRFIQNVPPGLSYAKITLRNPIAEDRVQEIAEYYGLIMEFDTDSTIALYGEKSNIQLALKEMAPFFAE' A
#
# COMPACT_ATOMS: atom_id res chain seq x y z
N ILE A 1 13.30 -0.81 27.29
CA ILE A 1 11.87 -0.55 27.01
C ILE A 1 11.64 -0.92 25.54
N PHE A 2 10.95 -2.02 25.26
CA PHE A 2 10.63 -2.40 23.88
C PHE A 2 9.62 -1.38 23.32
N LYS A 3 10.01 -0.62 22.29
CA LYS A 3 9.06 0.19 21.52
C LYS A 3 8.20 -0.79 20.72
N ILE A 4 6.97 -0.99 21.16
CA ILE A 4 5.97 -1.69 20.36
C ILE A 4 5.72 -0.77 19.16
N SER A 5 6.03 -1.25 17.95
CA SER A 5 5.72 -0.55 16.71
C SER A 5 4.23 -0.26 16.68
N ASP A 6 3.84 0.99 16.42
CA ASP A 6 2.44 1.45 16.41
C ASP A 6 1.65 0.97 15.17
N THR A 7 2.14 -0.11 14.54
CA THR A 7 1.50 -0.86 13.47
C THR A 7 0.34 -1.69 14.01
N GLN A 8 -0.63 -1.02 14.61
CA GLN A 8 -1.92 -1.63 14.87
C GLN A 8 -2.68 -1.77 13.56
N SER A 9 -3.27 -2.94 13.32
CA SER A 9 -4.14 -3.17 12.16
C SER A 9 -5.36 -2.25 12.27
N ARG A 10 -5.39 -1.18 11.46
CA ARG A 10 -6.53 -0.26 11.35
C ARG A 10 -7.38 -0.63 10.14
N PHE A 11 -8.70 -0.68 10.34
CA PHE A 11 -9.66 -0.81 9.25
C PHE A 11 -9.58 0.40 8.32
N ILE A 12 -9.72 0.17 7.01
CA ILE A 12 -9.87 1.24 6.05
C ILE A 12 -11.33 1.70 6.06
N GLN A 13 -11.59 2.90 6.58
CA GLN A 13 -12.96 3.38 6.79
C GLN A 13 -13.62 3.96 5.54
N ASN A 14 -12.86 4.31 4.50
CA ASN A 14 -13.34 5.12 3.37
C ASN A 14 -13.08 4.51 1.99
N VAL A 15 -13.15 3.19 1.84
CA VAL A 15 -13.02 2.55 0.52
C VAL A 15 -14.15 3.03 -0.39
N PRO A 16 -13.86 3.65 -1.55
CA PRO A 16 -14.91 4.07 -2.47
C PRO A 16 -15.80 2.88 -2.88
N PRO A 17 -17.13 3.04 -2.93
CA PRO A 17 -18.04 1.96 -3.31
C PRO A 17 -17.67 1.36 -4.67
N GLY A 18 -17.61 0.03 -4.74
CA GLY A 18 -17.26 -0.69 -5.97
C GLY A 18 -15.76 -0.91 -6.19
N LEU A 19 -14.88 -0.32 -5.38
CA LEU A 19 -13.44 -0.58 -5.45
C LEU A 19 -13.01 -1.66 -4.46
N SER A 20 -12.03 -2.46 -4.88
CA SER A 20 -11.25 -3.28 -3.97
C SER A 20 -10.18 -2.44 -3.29
N TYR A 21 -9.65 -2.94 -2.18
CA TYR A 21 -8.55 -2.29 -1.48
C TYR A 21 -7.50 -3.29 -1.01
N ALA A 22 -6.28 -2.82 -0.82
CA ALA A 22 -5.21 -3.52 -0.11
C ALA A 22 -4.44 -2.53 0.75
N LYS A 23 -3.92 -3.02 1.89
CA LYS A 23 -3.02 -2.25 2.75
C LYS A 23 -1.74 -3.03 2.93
N ILE A 24 -0.61 -2.39 2.69
CA ILE A 24 0.71 -2.98 2.91
C ILE A 24 1.51 -2.14 3.87
N THR A 25 2.36 -2.80 4.64
CA THR A 25 3.31 -2.14 5.54
C THR A 25 4.68 -2.75 5.28
N LEU A 26 5.63 -1.90 4.89
CA LEU A 26 7.01 -2.26 4.62
C LEU A 26 7.82 -2.20 5.92
N ARG A 27 8.96 -2.91 5.94
CA ARG A 27 9.89 -2.87 7.08
C ARG A 27 10.72 -1.59 7.09
N ASN A 28 11.00 -1.07 5.91
CA ASN A 28 11.74 0.16 5.69
C ASN A 28 10.81 1.25 5.12
N PRO A 29 11.20 2.53 5.21
CA PRO A 29 10.47 3.61 4.58
C PRO A 29 10.25 3.34 3.09
N ILE A 30 9.08 3.72 2.60
CA ILE A 30 8.68 3.49 1.22
C ILE A 30 9.51 4.38 0.29
N ALA A 31 10.00 3.80 -0.80
CA ALA A 31 10.50 4.58 -1.93
C ALA A 31 9.29 5.16 -2.69
N GLU A 32 8.80 6.31 -2.22
CA GLU A 32 7.56 6.97 -2.65
C GLU A 32 7.42 7.03 -4.17
N ASP A 33 8.44 7.56 -4.86
CA ASP A 33 8.44 7.69 -6.32
C ASP A 33 8.18 6.35 -7.05
N ARG A 34 8.82 5.26 -6.59
CA ARG A 34 8.70 3.94 -7.24
C ARG A 34 7.31 3.31 -7.05
N VAL A 35 6.76 3.40 -5.84
CA VAL A 35 5.42 2.82 -5.58
C VAL A 35 4.32 3.66 -6.22
N GLN A 36 4.53 4.97 -6.32
CA GLN A 36 3.60 5.87 -6.96
C GLN A 36 3.55 5.64 -8.47
N GLU A 37 4.70 5.47 -9.12
CA GLU A 37 4.76 5.13 -10.55
C GLU A 37 4.00 3.82 -10.85
N ILE A 38 4.17 2.79 -10.02
CA ILE A 38 3.42 1.52 -10.16
C ILE A 38 1.92 1.74 -9.96
N ALA A 39 1.52 2.49 -8.92
CA ALA A 39 0.11 2.76 -8.66
C ALA A 39 -0.54 3.52 -9.83
N GLU A 40 0.13 4.54 -10.36
CA GLU A 40 -0.32 5.32 -11.52
C GLU A 40 -0.43 4.44 -12.78
N TYR A 41 0.56 3.58 -13.05
CA TYR A 41 0.55 2.66 -14.19
C TYR A 41 -0.67 1.72 -14.20
N TYR A 42 -1.06 1.21 -13.03
CA TYR A 42 -2.23 0.33 -12.88
C TYR A 42 -3.55 1.08 -12.64
N GLY A 43 -3.53 2.42 -12.66
CA GLY A 43 -4.71 3.26 -12.42
C GLY A 43 -5.30 3.10 -11.01
N LEU A 44 -4.44 2.92 -10.01
CA LEU A 44 -4.82 2.75 -8.61
C LEU A 44 -4.76 4.09 -7.87
N ILE A 45 -5.71 4.29 -6.95
CA ILE A 45 -5.62 5.37 -5.96
C ILE A 45 -4.70 4.86 -4.84
N MET A 46 -3.74 5.69 -4.43
CA MET A 46 -2.80 5.36 -3.36
C MET A 46 -2.85 6.42 -2.26
N GLU A 47 -2.83 5.98 -1.00
CA GLU A 47 -2.76 6.84 0.18
C GLU A 47 -1.62 6.39 1.09
N PHE A 48 -0.80 7.33 1.56
CA PHE A 48 0.18 7.08 2.61
C PHE A 48 -0.49 7.21 3.98
N ASP A 49 -0.52 6.13 4.76
CA ASP A 49 -0.97 6.14 6.16
C ASP A 49 0.22 6.44 7.10
N THR A 50 1.41 5.96 6.74
CA THR A 50 2.69 6.30 7.39
C THR A 50 3.83 6.23 6.36
N ASP A 51 5.05 6.62 6.74
CA ASP A 51 6.26 6.48 5.93
C ASP A 51 6.54 5.04 5.45
N SER A 52 5.94 4.04 6.10
CA SER A 52 6.09 2.62 5.77
C SER A 52 4.78 1.94 5.37
N THR A 53 3.65 2.65 5.35
CA THR A 53 2.33 2.04 5.13
C THR A 53 1.57 2.76 4.03
N ILE A 54 1.15 2.01 3.01
CA ILE A 54 0.24 2.51 1.97
C ILE A 54 -1.05 1.69 1.91
N ALA A 55 -2.11 2.39 1.51
CA ALA A 55 -3.36 1.81 1.06
C ALA A 55 -3.49 2.00 -0.46
N LEU A 56 -3.94 0.95 -1.15
CA LEU A 56 -4.22 0.93 -2.57
C LEU A 56 -5.71 0.66 -2.78
N TYR A 57 -6.32 1.38 -3.72
CA TYR A 57 -7.72 1.23 -4.08
C TYR A 57 -7.89 1.18 -5.60
N GLY A 58 -8.77 0.31 -6.07
CA GLY A 58 -9.02 0.16 -7.51
C GLY A 58 -9.62 -1.19 -7.87
N GLU A 59 -9.47 -1.57 -9.13
CA GLU A 59 -9.88 -2.87 -9.62
C GLU A 59 -9.05 -3.99 -8.99
N LYS A 60 -9.72 -5.09 -8.59
CA LYS A 60 -9.07 -6.19 -7.87
C LYS A 60 -7.88 -6.78 -8.63
N SER A 61 -8.02 -6.95 -9.95
CA SER A 61 -6.95 -7.47 -10.82
C SER A 61 -5.73 -6.54 -10.81
N ASN A 62 -5.96 -5.23 -10.86
CA ASN A 62 -4.92 -4.23 -10.93
C ASN A 62 -4.17 -4.13 -9.60
N ILE A 63 -4.89 -4.20 -8.47
CA ILE A 63 -4.27 -4.29 -7.14
C ILE A 63 -3.37 -5.53 -7.06
N GLN A 64 -3.83 -6.68 -7.53
CA GLN A 64 -3.02 -7.90 -7.50
C GLN A 64 -1.77 -7.83 -8.37
N LEU A 65 -1.83 -7.17 -9.53
CA LEU A 65 -0.68 -6.96 -10.41
C LEU A 65 0.31 -5.95 -9.79
N ALA A 66 -0.19 -4.81 -9.31
CA ALA A 66 0.63 -3.81 -8.63
C ALA A 66 1.36 -4.39 -7.41
N LEU A 67 0.67 -5.17 -6.57
CA LEU A 67 1.30 -5.81 -5.41
C LEU A 67 2.40 -6.81 -5.79
N LYS A 68 2.25 -7.51 -6.93
CA LYS A 68 3.31 -8.41 -7.43
C LYS A 68 4.52 -7.61 -7.91
N GLU A 69 4.29 -6.46 -8.53
CA GLU A 69 5.35 -5.59 -9.02
C GLU A 69 6.08 -4.86 -7.89
N MET A 70 5.36 -4.50 -6.81
CA MET A 70 5.92 -3.94 -5.58
C MET A 70 6.63 -4.98 -4.70
N ALA A 71 6.44 -6.27 -4.95
CA ALA A 71 6.98 -7.35 -4.11
C ALA A 71 8.50 -7.28 -3.84
N PRO A 72 9.37 -6.86 -4.79
CA PRO A 72 10.79 -6.69 -4.52
C PRO A 72 11.09 -5.70 -3.39
N PHE A 73 10.26 -4.67 -3.21
CA PHE A 73 10.43 -3.66 -2.17
C PHE A 73 10.05 -4.17 -0.77
N PHE A 74 9.39 -5.33 -0.67
CA PHE A 74 8.98 -5.88 0.62
C PHE A 74 10.14 -6.54 1.38
N ALA A 75 11.22 -6.86 0.66
CA ALA A 75 12.40 -7.53 1.17
C ALA A 75 13.63 -6.60 1.30
N GLU A 76 13.56 -5.38 0.72
CA GLU A 76 14.54 -4.31 0.97
C GLU A 76 14.47 -3.86 2.43
#